data_AF-A0A6G1DJF3-F1
#
_entry.id   AF-A0A6G1DJF3-F1
#
_cell.length_a   1.000
_cell.length_b   1.000
_cell.length_c   1.000
_cell.angle_alpha   90.00
_cell.angle_beta   90.00
_cell.angle_gamma   90.00
#
_symmetry.space_group_name_H-M   'P 1'
#
loop_
_entity.id
_entity.type
_entity.pdbx_description
1 polymer ?
#
loop_
_entity_poly.entity_id
_entity_poly.type
_entity_poly.pdbx_seq_one_letter_code
_entity_poly.pdbx_strand_id
1 'polypeptide(L)'
;MGRAPANREPSPPPPPPGRCNFWLPNKRRHCANSPLPTSHYCGNHLPDSASDAGALSRRRVPCPVDPSHTVLEENLEAHVSKCPLKKQTAALAAQPFYSKGINSGGGEGGGGVTSAAKRAAVHKLTEDELHALIEKIKSVHATAAVAMRDSYLVADACDNWMRNQVDRKVPYQEKHVTQQASIIGNMEAFGLLQKGGVEEVAEENAAENALAVVEFGAGRGYLTQMLTDCYGIRNVFFVERRSYKLKVSLSVHMASG
;
A
#
# COMPACT_ATOMS: atom_id res chain seq x y z
N MET A 1 30.10 -24.87 15.19
CA MET A 1 29.50 -25.44 13.96
C MET A 1 28.85 -24.30 13.19
N GLY A 2 29.40 -23.98 12.02
CA GLY A 2 29.24 -22.69 11.34
C GLY A 2 27.85 -22.39 10.78
N ARG A 3 27.54 -21.10 10.69
CA ARG A 3 26.44 -20.58 9.88
C ARG A 3 26.64 -21.00 8.42
N ALA A 4 25.60 -21.55 7.81
CA ALA A 4 25.57 -21.81 6.38
C ALA A 4 25.85 -20.50 5.59
N PRO A 5 26.68 -20.53 4.54
CA PRO A 5 26.92 -19.35 3.72
C PRO A 5 25.64 -18.93 3.00
N ALA A 6 25.40 -17.61 2.94
CA ALA A 6 24.31 -17.03 2.20
C ALA A 6 24.30 -17.56 0.75
N ASN A 7 23.13 -18.00 0.30
CA ASN A 7 22.87 -18.48 -1.05
C ASN A 7 23.39 -17.43 -2.05
N ARG A 8 24.47 -17.73 -2.78
CA ARG A 8 25.05 -16.81 -3.76
C ARG A 8 24.02 -16.59 -4.86
N GLU A 9 23.56 -15.35 -5.06
CA GLU A 9 22.70 -15.03 -6.20
C GLU A 9 23.40 -15.46 -7.50
N PRO A 10 22.69 -16.10 -8.45
CA PRO A 10 23.28 -16.51 -9.70
C PRO A 10 23.84 -15.30 -10.45
N SER A 11 25.07 -15.44 -10.96
CA SER A 11 25.72 -14.42 -11.77
C SER A 11 24.83 -14.02 -12.96
N PRO A 12 24.72 -12.72 -13.30
CA PRO A 12 23.89 -12.28 -14.40
C PRO A 12 24.38 -12.88 -15.74
N PRO A 13 23.47 -13.15 -16.69
CA PRO A 13 23.84 -13.62 -18.04
C PRO A 13 24.69 -12.57 -18.77
N PRO A 14 25.41 -12.92 -19.85
CA PRO A 14 26.19 -11.96 -20.61
C PRO A 14 25.29 -10.87 -21.22
N PRO A 15 25.77 -9.60 -21.29
CA PRO A 15 25.00 -8.49 -21.82
C PRO A 15 24.78 -8.65 -23.34
N PRO A 16 23.59 -8.31 -23.87
CA PRO A 16 23.34 -8.29 -25.30
C PRO A 16 24.23 -7.25 -26.03
N PRO A 17 24.62 -7.49 -27.30
CA PRO A 17 25.40 -6.52 -28.07
C PRO A 17 24.67 -5.18 -28.21
N GLY A 18 25.44 -4.08 -28.13
CA GLY A 18 24.91 -2.71 -28.25
C GLY A 18 24.12 -2.21 -27.04
N ARG A 19 24.17 -2.91 -25.89
CA ARG A 19 23.49 -2.50 -24.65
C ARG A 19 24.46 -2.26 -23.52
N CYS A 20 24.04 -1.44 -22.57
CA CYS A 20 24.79 -1.18 -21.34
C CYS A 20 24.88 -2.44 -20.47
N ASN A 21 26.10 -2.75 -20.01
CA ASN A 21 26.42 -3.94 -19.22
C ASN A 21 25.82 -3.95 -17.80
N PHE A 22 25.16 -2.88 -17.34
CA PHE A 22 24.59 -2.81 -16.01
C PHE A 22 23.37 -3.74 -15.83
N TRP A 23 23.40 -4.60 -14.82
CA TRP A 23 22.33 -5.53 -14.47
C TRP A 23 21.28 -4.87 -13.57
N LEU A 24 20.00 -5.00 -13.92
CA LEU A 24 18.87 -4.53 -13.12
C LEU A 24 18.24 -5.72 -12.39
N PRO A 25 18.60 -6.00 -11.12
CA PRO A 25 18.18 -7.23 -10.42
C PRO A 25 16.65 -7.34 -10.30
N ASN A 26 15.97 -6.24 -9.98
CA ASN A 26 14.51 -6.19 -9.88
C ASN A 26 13.79 -6.50 -11.20
N LYS A 27 14.44 -6.22 -12.35
CA LYS A 27 13.87 -6.43 -13.69
C LYS A 27 14.45 -7.66 -14.38
N ARG A 28 15.40 -8.36 -13.74
CA ARG A 28 16.12 -9.51 -14.27
C ARG A 28 16.61 -9.33 -15.70
N ARG A 29 17.19 -8.15 -16.01
CA ARG A 29 17.71 -7.82 -17.34
C ARG A 29 18.82 -6.78 -17.30
N HIS A 30 19.60 -6.69 -18.36
CA HIS A 30 20.52 -5.56 -18.57
C HIS A 30 19.77 -4.27 -18.91
N CYS A 31 20.42 -3.15 -18.63
CA CYS A 31 19.98 -1.82 -19.04
C CYS A 31 19.71 -1.79 -20.56
N ALA A 32 18.60 -1.19 -20.97
CA ALA A 32 18.22 -1.11 -22.38
C ALA A 32 18.94 0.03 -23.13
N ASN A 33 19.62 0.92 -22.42
CA ASN A 33 20.27 2.07 -23.02
C ASN A 33 21.54 1.63 -23.75
N SER A 34 21.86 2.33 -24.84
CA SER A 34 23.10 2.15 -25.57
C SER A 34 24.30 2.55 -24.71
N PRO A 35 25.42 1.81 -24.80
CA PRO A 35 26.69 2.18 -24.17
C PRO A 35 27.23 3.48 -24.78
N LEU A 36 28.07 4.18 -24.03
CA LEU A 36 28.83 5.32 -24.58
C LEU A 36 29.91 4.81 -25.54
N PRO A 37 30.36 5.63 -26.52
CA PRO A 37 31.43 5.21 -27.44
C PRO A 37 32.72 4.77 -26.73
N THR A 38 32.97 5.32 -25.54
CA THR A 38 34.18 5.08 -24.73
C THR A 38 33.97 4.10 -23.57
N SER A 39 32.79 3.49 -23.42
CA SER A 39 32.49 2.62 -22.27
C SER A 39 31.45 1.57 -22.57
N HIS A 40 31.55 0.39 -21.96
CA HIS A 40 30.50 -0.64 -21.99
C HIS A 40 29.22 -0.26 -21.21
N TYR A 41 29.18 0.93 -20.61
CA TYR A 41 28.05 1.42 -19.85
C TYR A 41 27.43 2.68 -20.49
N CYS A 42 26.13 2.88 -20.29
CA CYS A 42 25.45 4.11 -20.69
C CYS A 42 25.77 5.24 -19.70
N GLY A 43 25.47 6.49 -20.05
CA GLY A 43 25.70 7.64 -19.17
C GLY A 43 24.93 7.61 -17.82
N ASN A 44 23.99 6.67 -17.64
CA ASN A 44 23.32 6.45 -16.35
C ASN A 44 24.01 5.43 -15.45
N HIS A 45 24.85 4.55 -16.00
CA HIS A 45 25.50 3.46 -15.27
C HIS A 45 27.02 3.44 -15.48
N LEU A 46 27.60 4.55 -15.91
CA LEU A 46 29.05 4.70 -16.01
C LEU A 46 29.65 4.62 -14.59
N PRO A 47 30.64 3.75 -14.34
CA PRO A 47 31.29 3.69 -13.03
C PRO A 47 32.02 4.99 -12.70
N ASP A 48 32.01 5.40 -11.43
CA ASP A 48 32.71 6.62 -10.97
C ASP A 48 34.21 6.60 -11.30
N SER A 49 34.82 5.42 -11.35
CA SER A 49 36.24 5.21 -11.67
C SER A 49 36.60 5.29 -13.17
N ALA A 50 35.62 5.35 -14.06
CA ALA A 50 35.84 5.51 -15.51
C ALA A 50 35.70 6.98 -15.98
N SER A 51 35.67 7.92 -15.03
CA SER A 51 35.72 9.34 -15.34
C SER A 51 37.16 9.75 -15.63
N ASP A 52 37.49 9.89 -16.92
CA ASP A 52 38.78 10.43 -17.35
C ASP A 52 39.04 11.80 -16.70
N ALA A 53 40.29 12.02 -16.26
CA ALA A 53 40.78 13.15 -15.47
C ALA A 53 40.70 14.55 -16.15
N GLY A 54 39.83 14.73 -17.14
CA GLY A 54 39.61 16.00 -17.84
C GLY A 54 38.14 16.31 -18.17
N ALA A 55 37.17 15.46 -17.81
CA ALA A 55 35.75 15.75 -18.00
C ALA A 55 35.14 16.24 -16.68
N LEU A 56 34.55 17.44 -16.69
CA LEU A 56 33.81 18.00 -15.54
C LEU A 56 32.89 16.94 -14.90
N SER A 57 33.04 16.82 -13.58
CA SER A 57 32.23 16.08 -12.61
C SER A 57 30.97 15.35 -13.13
N ARG A 58 31.14 14.15 -13.69
CA ARG A 58 30.02 13.21 -13.98
C ARG A 58 29.53 12.45 -12.75
N ARG A 59 29.88 12.91 -11.54
CA ARG A 59 29.48 12.31 -10.28
C ARG A 59 27.95 12.30 -10.18
N ARG A 60 27.37 11.14 -9.89
CA ARG A 60 25.93 11.01 -9.66
C ARG A 60 25.63 11.05 -8.17
N VAL A 61 24.63 11.84 -7.80
CA VAL A 61 24.13 11.94 -6.43
C VAL A 61 22.66 11.51 -6.39
N PRO A 62 22.19 10.89 -5.28
CA PRO A 62 20.77 10.65 -5.08
C PRO A 62 19.99 11.97 -5.16
N CYS A 63 18.83 11.95 -5.79
CA CYS A 63 17.97 13.13 -5.81
C CYS A 63 17.49 13.44 -4.37
N PRO A 64 17.60 14.70 -3.90
CA PRO A 64 17.22 15.08 -2.55
C PRO A 64 15.70 15.08 -2.35
N VAL A 65 14.93 15.15 -3.43
CA VAL A 65 13.46 15.02 -3.39
C VAL A 65 13.04 13.56 -3.41
N ASP A 66 13.69 12.73 -4.23
CA ASP A 66 13.35 11.32 -4.43
C ASP A 66 14.63 10.45 -4.45
N PRO A 67 15.00 9.86 -3.30
CA PRO A 67 16.20 9.02 -3.20
C PRO A 67 16.15 7.73 -4.03
N SER A 68 15.02 7.40 -4.68
CA SER A 68 14.90 6.20 -5.52
C SER A 68 15.65 6.31 -6.85
N HIS A 69 16.13 7.50 -7.21
CA HIS A 69 16.91 7.72 -8.42
C HIS A 69 18.11 8.65 -8.18
N THR A 70 19.04 8.65 -9.13
CA THR A 70 20.26 9.47 -9.10
C THR A 70 20.32 10.42 -10.29
N VAL A 71 20.97 11.56 -10.07
CA VAL A 71 21.13 12.64 -11.06
C VAL A 71 22.60 13.05 -11.10
N LEU A 72 23.04 13.60 -12.24
CA LEU A 72 24.38 14.19 -12.30
C LEU A 72 24.42 15.40 -11.36
N GLU A 73 25.48 15.49 -10.57
CA GLU A 73 25.67 16.55 -9.56
C GLU A 73 25.58 17.95 -10.19
N GLU A 74 26.20 18.14 -11.35
CA GLU A 74 26.12 19.39 -12.15
C GLU A 74 24.69 19.77 -12.58
N ASN A 75 23.79 18.79 -12.70
CA ASN A 75 22.41 18.97 -13.16
C ASN A 75 21.40 18.91 -12.00
N LEU A 76 21.87 18.83 -10.75
CA LEU A 76 21.03 18.60 -9.58
C LEU A 76 19.98 19.70 -9.40
N GLU A 77 20.40 20.97 -9.42
CA GLU A 77 19.50 22.11 -9.25
C GLU A 77 18.42 22.15 -10.34
N ALA A 78 18.85 22.01 -11.60
CA ALA A 78 17.95 21.95 -12.74
C ALA A 78 16.98 20.76 -12.60
N HIS A 79 17.46 19.59 -12.19
CA HIS A 79 16.63 18.41 -11.99
C HIS A 79 15.56 18.65 -10.92
N VAL A 80 15.92 19.18 -9.74
CA VAL A 80 14.99 19.34 -8.61
C VAL A 80 13.74 20.12 -9.01
N SER A 81 13.87 21.13 -9.89
CA SER A 81 12.72 21.89 -10.41
C SER A 81 11.75 21.05 -11.27
N LYS A 82 12.25 20.02 -11.96
CA LYS A 82 11.51 19.16 -12.90
C LYS A 82 11.27 17.74 -12.37
N CYS A 83 11.74 17.43 -11.17
CA CYS A 83 11.60 16.12 -10.53
C CYS A 83 10.12 15.68 -10.53
N PRO A 84 9.80 14.48 -11.06
CA PRO A 84 8.43 13.98 -11.09
C PRO A 84 7.78 13.91 -9.71
N LEU A 85 8.51 13.46 -8.68
CA LEU A 85 7.98 13.38 -7.33
C LEU A 85 7.68 14.76 -6.75
N LYS A 86 8.50 15.78 -7.05
CA LYS A 86 8.22 17.17 -6.63
C LYS A 86 6.92 17.66 -7.23
N LYS A 87 6.72 17.47 -8.53
CA LYS A 87 5.50 17.88 -9.24
C LYS A 87 4.28 17.14 -8.72
N GLN A 88 4.37 15.82 -8.52
CA GLN A 88 3.28 15.02 -7.95
C GLN A 88 2.92 15.47 -6.54
N THR A 89 3.91 15.74 -5.69
CA THR A 89 3.70 16.23 -4.32
C THR A 89 3.03 17.60 -4.34
N ALA A 90 3.47 18.51 -5.21
CA ALA A 90 2.85 19.83 -5.34
C ALA A 90 1.40 19.75 -5.86
N ALA A 91 1.14 18.92 -6.87
CA ALA A 91 -0.20 18.70 -7.40
C ALA A 91 -1.16 18.09 -6.37
N LEU A 92 -0.66 17.14 -5.56
CA LEU A 92 -1.39 16.54 -4.45
C LEU A 92 -1.64 17.56 -3.34
N ALA A 93 -0.63 18.38 -3.01
CA ALA A 93 -0.75 19.44 -2.00
C ALA A 93 -1.73 20.54 -2.40
N ALA A 94 -1.93 20.78 -3.70
CA ALA A 94 -2.87 21.75 -4.24
C ALA A 94 -4.33 21.25 -4.25
N GLN A 95 -4.59 19.97 -3.95
CA GLN A 95 -5.95 19.46 -3.93
C GLN A 95 -6.74 20.04 -2.74
N PRO A 96 -7.99 20.49 -2.94
CA PRO A 96 -8.78 21.10 -1.87
C PRO A 96 -9.09 20.15 -0.72
N PHE A 97 -9.09 18.84 -0.98
CA PHE A 97 -9.32 17.77 -0.01
C PHE A 97 -8.02 17.26 0.65
N TYR A 98 -6.86 17.81 0.30
CA TYR A 98 -5.60 17.39 0.90
C TYR A 98 -5.16 18.33 2.01
N SER A 99 -4.93 17.77 3.19
CA SER A 99 -4.26 18.44 4.29
C SER A 99 -3.14 17.55 4.82
N LYS A 100 -1.90 18.01 4.67
CA LYS A 100 -0.71 17.26 5.08
C LYS A 100 -0.72 17.09 6.60
N GLY A 101 -0.75 15.84 7.05
CA GLY A 101 -0.67 15.52 8.47
C GLY A 101 -1.98 15.68 9.24
N ILE A 102 -3.13 15.78 8.56
CA ILE A 102 -4.45 15.92 9.23
C ILE A 102 -4.73 14.82 10.28
N ASN A 103 -4.22 13.61 10.06
CA ASN A 103 -4.37 12.46 10.98
C ASN A 103 -3.10 12.18 11.80
N SER A 104 -2.12 13.11 11.83
CA SER A 104 -0.84 12.88 12.52
C SER A 104 -0.89 13.17 14.03
N GLY A 105 -1.98 13.76 14.53
CA GLY A 105 -2.03 14.37 15.87
C GLY A 105 -1.18 15.64 15.89
N GLY A 106 -1.59 16.68 16.62
CA GLY A 106 -1.05 18.05 16.53
C GLY A 106 0.42 18.28 16.91
N GLY A 107 1.29 17.26 16.87
CA GLY A 107 2.74 17.43 16.97
C GLY A 107 3.30 17.94 15.65
N GLU A 108 4.24 18.90 15.73
CA GLU A 108 5.00 19.37 14.58
C GLU A 108 5.48 18.19 13.73
N GLY A 109 5.18 18.27 12.43
CA GLY A 109 5.21 17.17 11.48
C GLY A 109 6.36 16.20 11.74
N GLY A 110 6.00 15.00 12.22
CA GLY A 110 6.95 13.98 12.59
C GLY A 110 8.02 13.81 11.52
N GLY A 111 9.24 14.29 11.82
CA GLY A 111 10.42 13.94 11.05
C GLY A 111 10.38 12.43 10.87
N GLY A 112 10.35 11.97 9.62
CA GLY A 112 9.88 10.63 9.25
C GLY A 112 10.58 9.53 10.05
N VAL A 113 10.04 9.18 11.22
CA VAL A 113 10.60 8.13 12.07
C VAL A 113 10.28 6.83 11.37
N THR A 114 11.28 6.28 10.70
CA THR A 114 11.13 5.03 9.96
C THR A 114 10.70 3.92 10.92
N SER A 115 9.99 2.91 10.41
CA SER A 115 9.64 1.74 11.22
C SER A 115 10.89 1.05 11.79
N ALA A 116 12.03 1.13 11.10
CA ALA A 116 13.31 0.64 11.60
C ALA A 116 13.80 1.44 12.81
N ALA A 117 13.73 2.77 12.77
CA ALA A 117 14.08 3.63 13.90
C ALA A 117 13.18 3.37 15.12
N LYS A 118 11.86 3.21 14.91
CA LYS A 118 10.92 2.85 15.99
C LYS A 118 11.27 1.52 16.65
N ARG A 119 11.53 0.48 15.85
CA ARG A 119 11.95 -0.83 16.37
C ARG A 119 13.29 -0.76 17.11
N ALA A 120 14.26 -0.06 16.55
CA ALA A 120 15.56 0.11 17.18
C ALA A 120 15.45 0.82 18.54
N ALA A 121 14.55 1.79 18.68
CA ALA A 121 14.29 2.45 19.96
C ALA A 121 13.75 1.47 21.01
N VAL A 122 12.76 0.65 20.65
CA VAL A 122 12.20 -0.37 21.56
C VAL A 122 13.24 -1.43 21.94
N HIS A 123 14.03 -1.91 20.96
CA HIS A 123 15.08 -2.91 21.22
C HIS A 123 16.26 -2.41 22.05
N LYS A 124 16.42 -1.10 22.18
CA LYS A 124 17.47 -0.49 23.01
C LYS A 124 17.07 -0.37 24.48
N LEU A 125 15.78 -0.54 24.80
CA LEU A 125 15.30 -0.45 26.18
C LEU A 125 15.86 -1.63 26.99
N THR A 126 16.26 -1.33 28.22
CA THR A 126 16.49 -2.34 29.25
C THR A 126 15.17 -2.98 29.68
N GLU A 127 15.24 -4.08 30.43
CA GLU A 127 14.05 -4.75 30.96
C GLU A 127 13.19 -3.83 31.85
N ASP A 128 13.84 -3.09 32.77
CA ASP A 128 13.16 -2.14 33.67
C ASP A 128 12.50 -1.00 32.91
N GLU A 129 13.18 -0.44 31.89
CA GLU A 129 12.64 0.61 31.04
C GLU A 129 11.44 0.12 30.21
N LEU A 130 11.50 -1.12 29.71
CA LEU A 130 10.40 -1.74 28.99
C LEU A 130 9.20 -1.97 29.92
N HIS A 131 9.43 -2.47 31.14
CA HIS A 131 8.38 -2.62 32.15
C HIS A 131 7.74 -1.27 32.50
N ALA A 132 8.54 -0.23 32.74
CA ALA A 132 8.03 1.11 33.01
C ALA A 132 7.18 1.66 31.85
N LEU A 133 7.60 1.40 30.60
CA LEU A 133 6.82 1.76 29.41
C LEU A 133 5.49 1.02 29.33
N ILE A 134 5.47 -0.29 29.62
CA ILE A 134 4.25 -1.10 29.64
C ILE A 134 3.27 -0.57 30.69
N GLU A 135 3.74 -0.30 31.91
CA GLU A 135 2.90 0.24 32.99
C GLU A 135 2.36 1.62 32.65
N LYS A 136 3.16 2.48 32.00
CA LYS A 136 2.69 3.76 31.46
C LYS A 136 1.57 3.56 30.43
N ILE A 137 1.72 2.63 29.49
CA ILE A 137 0.69 2.33 28.47
C ILE A 137 -0.59 1.86 29.14
N LYS A 138 -0.50 0.93 30.11
CA LYS A 138 -1.67 0.43 30.86
C LYS A 138 -2.37 1.55 31.63
N SER A 139 -1.62 2.42 32.30
CA SER A 139 -2.16 3.56 33.06
C SER A 139 -2.91 4.54 32.15
N VAL A 140 -2.31 4.90 31.02
CA VAL A 140 -2.97 5.77 30.02
C VAL A 140 -4.21 5.10 29.45
N HIS A 141 -4.13 3.81 29.10
CA HIS A 141 -5.28 3.04 28.66
C HIS A 141 -6.40 3.05 29.70
N ALA A 142 -6.12 2.79 30.98
CA ALA A 142 -7.14 2.81 32.02
C ALA A 142 -7.83 4.17 32.19
N THR A 143 -7.12 5.28 31.91
CA THR A 143 -7.67 6.64 32.03
C THR A 143 -8.41 7.09 30.76
N ALA A 144 -7.97 6.64 29.58
CA ALA A 144 -8.53 7.06 28.30
C ALA A 144 -9.54 6.06 27.70
N ALA A 145 -9.58 4.82 28.20
CA ALA A 145 -10.46 3.79 27.68
C ALA A 145 -11.91 4.14 27.98
N VAL A 146 -12.65 4.46 26.93
CA VAL A 146 -14.10 4.40 26.96
C VAL A 146 -14.50 2.93 26.93
N ALA A 147 -15.46 2.53 27.77
CA ALA A 147 -16.02 1.19 27.71
C ALA A 147 -16.59 0.93 26.30
N MET A 148 -15.86 0.16 25.50
CA MET A 148 -16.31 -0.26 24.18
C MET A 148 -17.28 -1.42 24.38
N ARG A 149 -18.49 -1.28 23.84
CA ARG A 149 -19.46 -2.38 23.83
C ARG A 149 -19.09 -3.32 22.70
N ASP A 150 -18.89 -4.58 23.05
CA ASP A 150 -18.76 -5.64 22.06
C ASP A 150 -20.09 -5.85 21.32
N SER A 151 -20.01 -6.12 20.02
CA SER A 151 -21.17 -6.42 19.18
C SER A 151 -20.81 -7.48 18.13
N TYR A 152 -21.64 -8.51 18.03
CA TYR A 152 -21.44 -9.68 17.18
C TYR A 152 -22.67 -10.00 16.32
N LEU A 153 -23.37 -8.96 15.85
CA LEU A 153 -24.62 -9.09 15.09
C LEU A 153 -24.36 -9.65 13.70
N VAL A 154 -25.06 -10.71 13.31
CA VAL A 154 -25.03 -11.25 11.94
C VAL A 154 -26.40 -11.02 11.31
N ALA A 155 -26.44 -10.37 10.15
CA ALA A 155 -27.68 -10.18 9.39
C ALA A 155 -28.07 -11.47 8.68
N ASP A 156 -29.38 -11.74 8.59
CA ASP A 156 -29.92 -12.93 7.91
C ASP A 156 -29.47 -13.00 6.44
N ALA A 157 -29.27 -11.84 5.80
CA ALA A 157 -28.76 -11.74 4.44
C ALA A 157 -27.37 -12.41 4.25
N CYS A 158 -26.57 -12.50 5.32
CA CYS A 158 -25.24 -13.12 5.30
C CYS A 158 -25.26 -14.65 5.51
N ASP A 159 -26.42 -15.27 5.72
CA ASP A 159 -26.53 -16.71 6.00
C ASP A 159 -25.87 -17.58 4.92
N ASN A 160 -26.01 -17.21 3.66
CA ASN A 160 -25.41 -17.95 2.55
C ASN A 160 -23.88 -17.95 2.62
N TRP A 161 -23.28 -16.82 3.00
CA TRP A 161 -21.84 -16.72 3.23
C TRP A 161 -21.40 -17.53 4.46
N MET A 162 -22.24 -17.57 5.49
CA MET A 162 -21.98 -18.34 6.71
C MET A 162 -22.11 -19.86 6.49
N ARG A 163 -22.99 -20.31 5.58
CA ARG A 163 -23.19 -21.74 5.25
C ARG A 163 -22.21 -22.25 4.20
N ASN A 164 -21.83 -21.44 3.23
CA ASN A 164 -20.97 -21.83 2.10
C ASN A 164 -19.46 -21.82 2.41
N GLN A 165 -19.06 -21.86 3.68
CA GLN A 165 -17.66 -21.78 4.15
C GLN A 165 -16.77 -22.98 3.75
N VAL A 166 -17.24 -23.88 2.89
CA VAL A 166 -16.65 -25.22 2.70
C VAL A 166 -15.65 -25.31 1.53
N ASP A 167 -15.47 -24.28 0.70
CA ASP A 167 -14.45 -24.34 -0.35
C ASP A 167 -13.05 -23.93 0.16
N ARG A 168 -12.35 -24.90 0.76
CA ARG A 168 -10.97 -24.80 1.31
C ARG A 168 -9.91 -24.36 0.28
N LYS A 169 -10.27 -24.15 -0.99
CA LYS A 169 -9.38 -23.71 -2.07
C LYS A 169 -9.22 -22.19 -2.15
N VAL A 170 -10.05 -21.41 -1.46
CA VAL A 170 -9.95 -19.94 -1.43
C VAL A 170 -9.11 -19.51 -0.22
N PRO A 171 -8.22 -18.50 -0.31
CA PRO A 171 -7.45 -17.98 0.83
C PRO A 171 -8.32 -17.32 1.93
N TYR A 172 -9.63 -17.40 1.82
CA TYR A 172 -10.61 -16.77 2.69
C TYR A 172 -10.96 -17.72 3.84
N GLN A 173 -10.46 -17.43 5.03
CA GLN A 173 -10.63 -18.27 6.23
C GLN A 173 -11.93 -17.92 6.96
N GLU A 174 -12.53 -18.90 7.63
CA GLU A 174 -13.74 -18.80 8.45
C GLU A 174 -13.77 -17.57 9.38
N LYS A 175 -12.66 -17.28 10.09
CA LYS A 175 -12.57 -16.10 10.96
C LYS A 175 -12.81 -14.77 10.25
N HIS A 176 -12.45 -14.67 8.97
CA HIS A 176 -12.68 -13.47 8.17
C HIS A 176 -14.15 -13.36 7.76
N VAL A 177 -14.81 -14.48 7.47
CA VAL A 177 -16.25 -14.52 7.17
C VAL A 177 -17.05 -14.00 8.35
N THR A 178 -16.83 -14.57 9.54
CA THR A 178 -17.54 -14.18 10.77
C THR A 178 -17.31 -12.71 11.10
N GLN A 179 -16.08 -12.22 10.92
CA GLN A 179 -15.77 -10.81 11.15
C GLN A 179 -16.54 -9.90 10.18
N GLN A 180 -16.58 -10.23 8.89
CA GLN A 180 -17.26 -9.42 7.88
C GLN A 180 -18.78 -9.46 8.05
N ALA A 181 -19.34 -10.64 8.31
CA ALA A 181 -20.76 -10.80 8.62
C ALA A 181 -21.15 -9.97 9.85
N SER A 182 -20.30 -9.94 10.88
CA SER A 182 -20.49 -9.08 12.05
C SER A 182 -20.47 -7.59 11.73
N ILE A 183 -19.53 -7.15 10.90
CA ILE A 183 -19.45 -5.75 10.45
C ILE A 183 -20.75 -5.36 9.71
N ILE A 184 -21.20 -6.20 8.79
CA ILE A 184 -22.42 -5.97 8.02
C ILE A 184 -23.67 -5.98 8.88
N GLY A 185 -23.81 -6.93 9.82
CA GLY A 185 -24.94 -6.95 10.74
C GLY A 185 -25.00 -5.72 11.64
N ASN A 186 -23.85 -5.18 12.04
CA ASN A 186 -23.80 -3.89 12.71
C ASN A 186 -24.18 -2.74 11.76
N MET A 187 -23.70 -2.70 10.52
CA MET A 187 -24.11 -1.68 9.53
C MET A 187 -25.63 -1.66 9.35
N GLU A 188 -26.27 -2.82 9.27
CA GLU A 188 -27.73 -2.95 9.22
C GLU A 188 -28.39 -2.43 10.51
N ALA A 189 -27.89 -2.81 11.69
CA ALA A 189 -28.41 -2.34 12.98
C ALA A 189 -28.29 -0.81 13.15
N PHE A 190 -27.27 -0.19 12.57
CA PHE A 190 -27.10 1.26 12.52
C PHE A 190 -27.95 1.95 11.42
N GLY A 191 -28.70 1.20 10.62
CA GLY A 191 -29.54 1.72 9.54
C GLY A 191 -28.76 2.17 8.30
N LEU A 192 -27.49 1.76 8.17
CA LEU A 192 -26.68 2.05 6.98
C LEU A 192 -27.06 1.15 5.79
N LEU A 193 -27.66 0.00 6.07
CA LEU A 193 -28.14 -0.96 5.09
C LEU A 193 -29.64 -1.17 5.32
N GLN A 194 -30.43 -1.13 4.25
CA GLN A 194 -31.86 -1.40 4.34
C GLN A 194 -32.11 -2.91 4.39
N LYS A 195 -32.91 -3.35 5.36
CA LYS A 195 -33.37 -4.74 5.47
C LYS A 195 -34.25 -5.08 4.26
N GLY A 196 -33.84 -6.08 3.48
CA GLY A 196 -34.72 -6.70 2.48
C GLY A 196 -34.92 -5.92 1.18
N GLY A 197 -33.83 -5.56 0.48
CA GLY A 197 -33.89 -5.06 -0.90
C GLY A 197 -34.24 -6.14 -1.93
N VAL A 198 -35.37 -6.83 -1.74
CA VAL A 198 -36.14 -7.49 -2.81
C VAL A 198 -37.52 -6.85 -2.79
N GLU A 199 -37.56 -5.54 -2.92
CA GLU A 199 -38.78 -4.85 -3.33
C GLU A 199 -38.56 -4.42 -4.77
N GLU A 200 -39.20 -5.17 -5.68
CA GLU A 200 -39.56 -4.73 -7.02
C GLU A 200 -40.43 -3.47 -6.89
N VAL A 201 -39.83 -2.31 -6.65
CA VAL A 201 -40.55 -1.04 -6.69
C VAL A 201 -39.98 -0.23 -7.83
N ALA A 202 -40.73 -0.32 -8.93
CA ALA A 202 -40.87 0.62 -10.04
C ALA A 202 -39.63 1.46 -10.38
N GLU A 203 -39.01 1.07 -11.48
CA GLU A 203 -38.28 1.95 -12.40
C GLU A 203 -38.95 3.32 -12.44
N GLU A 204 -38.25 4.35 -11.96
CA GLU A 204 -38.20 5.69 -12.56
C GLU A 204 -37.48 6.72 -11.66
N ASN A 205 -37.36 6.49 -10.34
CA ASN A 205 -36.71 7.46 -9.42
C ASN A 205 -35.62 6.89 -8.47
N ALA A 206 -35.30 5.59 -8.55
CA ALA A 206 -34.33 4.96 -7.64
C ALA A 206 -32.84 5.33 -7.90
N ALA A 207 -32.53 5.97 -9.03
CA ALA A 207 -31.16 6.24 -9.44
C ALA A 207 -30.48 7.38 -8.65
N GLU A 208 -31.23 8.33 -8.09
CA GLU A 208 -30.64 9.52 -7.44
C GLU A 208 -30.07 9.25 -6.04
N ASN A 209 -30.40 8.12 -5.40
CA ASN A 209 -29.95 7.77 -4.05
C ASN A 209 -29.29 6.37 -3.95
N ALA A 210 -28.74 5.86 -5.06
CA ALA A 210 -28.11 4.54 -5.07
C ALA A 210 -26.88 4.49 -4.13
N LEU A 211 -26.93 3.61 -3.13
CA LEU A 211 -25.85 3.42 -2.15
C LEU A 211 -24.52 3.12 -2.84
N ALA A 212 -23.48 3.90 -2.51
CA ALA A 212 -22.12 3.71 -2.97
C ALA A 212 -21.21 3.28 -1.82
N VAL A 213 -20.39 2.24 -2.06
CA VAL A 213 -19.44 1.71 -1.08
C VAL A 213 -18.02 1.98 -1.55
N VAL A 214 -17.22 2.59 -0.68
CA VAL A 214 -15.79 2.86 -0.93
C VAL A 214 -14.97 2.13 0.13
N GLU A 215 -14.28 1.05 -0.27
CA GLU A 215 -13.44 0.26 0.65
C GLU A 215 -11.98 0.72 0.58
N PHE A 216 -11.53 1.37 1.64
CA PHE A 216 -10.12 1.78 1.81
C PHE A 216 -9.28 0.64 2.35
N GLY A 217 -8.13 0.39 1.71
CA GLY A 217 -7.28 -0.74 2.06
C GLY A 217 -7.92 -2.09 1.69
N ALA A 218 -8.70 -2.11 0.62
CA ALA A 218 -9.59 -3.22 0.27
C ALA A 218 -8.89 -4.59 0.17
N GLY A 219 -7.59 -4.63 -0.13
CA GLY A 219 -6.86 -5.88 -0.26
C GLY A 219 -7.49 -6.78 -1.33
N ARG A 220 -8.24 -7.81 -0.91
CA ARG A 220 -8.98 -8.73 -1.79
C ARG A 220 -10.44 -8.36 -2.05
N GLY A 221 -10.98 -7.36 -1.35
CA GLY A 221 -12.32 -6.81 -1.56
C GLY A 221 -13.46 -7.66 -1.03
N TYR A 222 -13.19 -8.60 -0.11
CA TYR A 222 -14.21 -9.54 0.37
C TYR A 222 -15.35 -8.88 1.14
N LEU A 223 -15.08 -7.80 1.89
CA LEU A 223 -16.14 -7.09 2.63
C LEU A 223 -17.14 -6.47 1.66
N THR A 224 -16.64 -5.75 0.65
CA THR A 224 -17.50 -5.21 -0.42
C THR A 224 -18.19 -6.33 -1.19
N GLN A 225 -17.52 -7.46 -1.47
CA GLN A 225 -18.17 -8.60 -2.14
C GLN A 225 -19.34 -9.15 -1.30
N MET A 226 -19.18 -9.28 0.02
CA MET A 226 -20.27 -9.72 0.88
C MET A 226 -21.42 -8.70 0.88
N LEU A 227 -21.12 -7.40 0.84
CA LEU A 227 -22.12 -6.34 0.70
C LEU A 227 -22.86 -6.41 -0.65
N THR A 228 -22.16 -6.65 -1.77
CA THR A 228 -22.80 -6.80 -3.09
C THR A 228 -23.71 -8.03 -3.13
N ASP A 229 -23.24 -9.16 -2.59
CA ASP A 229 -23.97 -10.42 -2.62
C ASP A 229 -25.19 -10.41 -1.70
N CYS A 230 -25.10 -9.73 -0.55
CA CYS A 230 -26.18 -9.69 0.45
C CYS A 230 -27.21 -8.57 0.20
N TYR A 231 -26.79 -7.44 -0.41
CA TYR A 231 -27.63 -6.23 -0.53
C TYR A 231 -27.73 -5.68 -1.96
N GLY A 232 -27.16 -6.35 -2.97
CA GLY A 232 -27.30 -5.95 -4.37
C GLY A 232 -26.63 -4.62 -4.73
N ILE A 233 -25.66 -4.16 -3.93
CA ILE A 233 -24.98 -2.87 -4.14
C ILE A 233 -24.15 -2.92 -5.44
N ARG A 234 -24.36 -1.96 -6.34
CA ARG A 234 -23.68 -1.90 -7.64
C ARG A 234 -22.57 -0.85 -7.71
N ASN A 235 -22.70 0.23 -6.96
CA ASN A 235 -21.74 1.33 -6.97
C ASN A 235 -20.60 1.04 -5.97
N VAL A 236 -19.59 0.28 -6.41
CA VAL A 236 -18.48 -0.15 -5.55
C VAL A 236 -17.13 0.37 -6.01
N PHE A 237 -16.34 0.90 -5.07
CA PHE A 237 -15.02 1.47 -5.33
C PHE A 237 -13.98 0.89 -4.38
N PHE A 238 -12.87 0.41 -4.92
CA PHE A 238 -11.76 -0.15 -4.16
C PHE A 238 -10.58 0.81 -4.15
N VAL A 239 -10.11 1.18 -2.95
CA VAL A 239 -8.95 2.05 -2.78
C VAL A 239 -7.81 1.27 -2.12
N GLU A 240 -6.64 1.20 -2.78
CA GLU A 240 -5.46 0.48 -2.30
C GLU A 240 -4.18 1.20 -2.73
N ARG A 241 -3.10 1.08 -1.93
CA ARG A 241 -1.82 1.76 -2.16
C ARG A 241 -1.12 1.34 -3.45
N ARG A 242 -1.36 0.12 -3.93
CA ARG A 242 -0.76 -0.42 -5.15
C ARG A 242 -1.75 -1.31 -5.87
N SER A 243 -1.94 -1.05 -7.16
CA SER A 243 -2.73 -1.86 -8.08
C SER A 243 -1.98 -3.16 -8.39
N TYR A 244 -2.03 -4.13 -7.49
CA TYR A 244 -1.57 -5.48 -7.83
C TYR A 244 -2.63 -6.09 -8.76
N LYS A 245 -2.19 -6.51 -9.95
CA LYS A 245 -3.04 -7.25 -10.89
C LYS A 245 -3.62 -8.46 -10.15
N LEU A 246 -4.95 -8.65 -10.18
CA LEU A 246 -5.68 -9.76 -9.53
C LEU A 246 -5.75 -9.73 -7.99
N LYS A 247 -5.57 -8.58 -7.34
CA LYS A 247 -5.72 -8.52 -5.87
C LYS A 247 -7.17 -8.70 -5.44
N VAL A 248 -8.10 -7.99 -6.08
CA VAL A 248 -9.55 -8.13 -5.85
C VAL A 248 -10.02 -9.42 -6.51
N SER A 249 -10.85 -10.19 -5.79
CA SER A 249 -11.44 -11.42 -6.33
C SER A 249 -12.17 -11.14 -7.65
N LEU A 250 -11.87 -11.90 -8.70
CA LEU A 250 -12.53 -11.80 -10.01
C LEU A 250 -14.04 -12.06 -9.92
N SER A 251 -14.51 -12.69 -8.84
CA SER A 251 -15.93 -12.93 -8.57
C SER A 251 -16.77 -11.64 -8.57
N VAL A 252 -16.19 -10.51 -8.14
CA VAL A 252 -16.89 -9.21 -8.13
C VAL A 252 -17.15 -8.68 -9.55
N HIS A 253 -16.31 -9.03 -10.54
CA HIS A 253 -16.51 -8.60 -11.93
C HIS A 253 -17.65 -9.34 -12.65
N MET A 254 -18.07 -10.51 -12.16
CA MET A 254 -19.12 -11.30 -12.81
C MET A 254 -20.54 -10.89 -12.37
N ALA A 255 -20.68 -10.07 -11.33
CA ALA A 255 -21.96 -9.51 -10.90
C ALA A 255 -22.35 -8.23 -11.68
N SER A 256 -21.49 -7.75 -12.58
CA SER A 256 -21.66 -6.52 -13.37
C SER A 256 -22.00 -6.77 -14.85
N GLY A 257 -22.31 -8.01 -15.22
CA GLY A 257 -22.63 -8.42 -16.60
C GLY A 257 -24.09 -8.77 -16.78
#